data_AF-A0A0W0Z0J5-F1
#
_entry.id   AF-A0A0W0Z0J5-F1
#
_cell.length_a   1.000
_cell.length_b   1.000
_cell.length_c   1.000
_cell.angle_alpha   90.00
_cell.angle_beta   90.00
_cell.angle_gamma   90.00
#
_symmetry.space_group_name_H-M   'P 1'
#
loop_
_entity.id
_entity.type
_entity.pdbx_description
1 polymer ?
#
loop_
_entity_poly.entity_id
_entity_poly.type
_entity_poly.pdbx_seq_one_letter_code
_entity_poly.pdbx_strand_id
1 'polypeptide(L)'
;MSRFAGGKGTRHFNKKGNIMTPLNWLAAIVTSSLFAIPKINSIVIISLIVALVFLVVFFYAGMYVYWSITDPNRLQSEQYNIETKEMALRIEPSDIIEAIENKAEIITMNKTD
;
A
#
# COMPACT_ATOMS: atom_id res chain seq x y z
N MET A 1 -15.73 -21.72 -37.34
CA MET A 1 -14.85 -20.57 -37.05
C MET A 1 -15.61 -19.56 -36.21
N SER A 2 -15.62 -19.72 -34.88
CA SER A 2 -16.24 -18.76 -33.96
C SER A 2 -15.20 -17.73 -33.52
N ARG A 3 -15.48 -16.45 -33.78
CA ARG A 3 -14.69 -15.32 -33.31
C ARG A 3 -15.06 -15.05 -31.85
N PHE A 4 -14.12 -15.30 -30.93
CA PHE A 4 -14.21 -14.82 -29.55
C PHE A 4 -14.01 -13.30 -29.53
N ALA A 5 -15.12 -12.56 -29.48
CA ALA A 5 -15.12 -11.15 -29.15
C ALA A 5 -14.90 -11.00 -27.64
N GLY A 6 -13.63 -10.91 -27.23
CA GLY A 6 -13.23 -10.55 -25.87
C GLY A 6 -13.59 -9.09 -25.61
N GLY A 7 -14.82 -8.84 -25.18
CA GLY A 7 -15.25 -7.55 -24.66
C GLY A 7 -14.40 -7.18 -23.45
N LYS A 8 -13.49 -6.21 -23.62
CA LYS A 8 -12.76 -5.57 -22.52
C LYS A 8 -13.76 -4.78 -21.68
N GLY A 9 -14.39 -5.44 -20.72
CA GLY A 9 -15.17 -4.78 -19.69
C GLY A 9 -14.25 -3.87 -18.88
N THR A 10 -14.29 -2.58 -19.15
CA THR A 10 -13.65 -1.55 -18.33
C THR A 10 -14.37 -1.52 -16.98
N ARG A 11 -13.96 -2.41 -16.07
CA ARG A 11 -14.37 -2.32 -14.67
C ARG A 11 -13.81 -1.01 -14.14
N HIS A 12 -14.67 -0.02 -13.95
CA HIS A 12 -14.36 1.17 -13.19
C HIS A 12 -14.06 0.74 -11.75
N PHE A 13 -12.80 0.38 -11.48
CA PHE A 13 -12.30 0.29 -10.12
C PHE A 13 -12.43 1.68 -9.52
N ASN A 14 -13.42 1.83 -8.67
CA ASN A 14 -13.64 3.03 -7.90
C ASN A 14 -12.47 3.09 -6.91
N LYS A 15 -11.36 3.72 -7.31
CA LYS A 15 -10.11 3.82 -6.55
C LYS A 15 -10.43 4.40 -5.18
N LYS A 16 -10.59 3.57 -4.15
CA LYS A 16 -10.61 4.10 -2.78
C LYS A 16 -9.17 4.50 -2.47
N GLY A 17 -8.96 5.80 -2.32
CA GLY A 17 -7.65 6.34 -1.99
C GLY A 17 -7.15 5.79 -0.66
N ASN A 18 -5.82 5.67 -0.53
CA ASN A 18 -5.18 5.36 0.75
C ASN A 18 -5.63 6.41 1.79
N ILE A 19 -6.06 5.96 2.96
CA ILE A 19 -6.54 6.84 4.04
C ILE A 19 -5.45 7.82 4.52
N MET A 20 -4.17 7.47 4.27
CA MET A 20 -3.01 8.32 4.52
C MET A 20 -2.81 9.43 3.49
N THR A 21 -3.45 9.37 2.32
CA THR A 21 -3.26 10.38 1.26
C THR A 21 -3.56 11.80 1.74
N PRO A 22 -4.74 12.12 2.32
CA PRO A 22 -5.00 13.46 2.85
C PRO A 22 -4.07 13.83 4.01
N LEU A 23 -3.67 12.86 4.85
CA LEU A 23 -2.71 13.08 5.93
C LEU A 23 -1.31 13.45 5.41
N ASN A 24 -0.86 12.81 4.33
CA ASN A 24 0.40 13.12 3.66
C ASN A 24 0.41 14.54 3.09
N TRP A 25 -0.72 14.98 2.51
CA TRP A 25 -0.88 16.36 2.02
C TRP A 25 -0.81 17.36 3.17
N LEU A 26 -1.50 17.09 4.27
CA LEU A 26 -1.46 17.96 5.45
C LEU A 26 -0.03 18.03 6.03
N ALA A 27 0.66 16.89 6.15
CA ALA A 27 2.04 16.84 6.60
C ALA A 27 2.98 17.64 5.67
N ALA A 28 2.80 17.54 4.34
CA ALA A 28 3.59 18.29 3.37
C ALA A 28 3.37 19.81 3.49
N ILE A 29 2.12 20.25 3.63
CA ILE A 29 1.80 21.68 3.81
C ILE A 29 2.44 22.19 5.11
N VAL A 30 2.29 21.46 6.20
CA VAL A 30 2.77 21.89 7.51
C VAL A 30 4.30 21.87 7.58
N THR A 31 4.95 20.85 7.02
CA THR A 31 6.42 20.83 6.94
C THR A 31 6.98 21.90 6.01
N SER A 32 6.25 22.30 4.96
CA SER A 32 6.69 23.40 4.09
C SER A 32 6.77 24.75 4.81
N SER A 33 6.03 24.93 5.92
CA SER A 33 6.12 26.15 6.74
C SER A 33 7.49 26.35 7.39
N LEU A 34 8.29 25.27 7.54
CA LEU A 34 9.66 25.35 8.06
C LEU A 34 10.58 26.18 7.14
N PHE A 35 10.29 26.26 5.83
CA PHE A 35 11.07 27.08 4.90
C PHE A 35 10.94 28.58 5.17
N ALA A 36 9.90 29.02 5.91
CA ALA A 36 9.73 30.41 6.28
C ALA A 36 10.59 30.83 7.50
N ILE A 37 11.09 29.87 8.29
CA ILE A 37 11.81 30.12 9.55
C ILE A 37 13.02 31.05 9.39
N PRO A 38 13.90 30.91 8.38
CA PRO A 38 15.09 31.75 8.25
C PRO A 38 14.79 33.25 8.05
N LYS A 39 13.55 33.60 7.67
CA LYS A 39 13.12 34.99 7.45
C LYS A 39 12.38 35.60 8.64
N ILE A 40 12.13 34.82 9.69
CA ILE A 40 11.35 35.25 10.86
C ILE A 40 12.31 35.56 12.00
N ASN A 41 12.22 36.77 12.57
CA ASN A 41 13.06 37.19 13.71
C ASN A 41 12.32 37.09 15.07
N SER A 42 11.09 36.55 15.08
CA SER A 42 10.29 36.42 16.31
C SER A 42 10.37 34.99 16.85
N ILE A 43 10.99 34.83 18.02
CA ILE A 43 11.11 33.55 18.71
C ILE A 43 9.74 32.91 19.01
N VAL A 44 8.72 33.73 19.28
CA VAL A 44 7.34 33.29 19.56
C VAL A 44 6.69 32.68 18.32
N ILE A 45 6.91 33.28 17.15
CA ILE A 45 6.37 32.75 15.90
C ILE A 45 7.08 31.45 15.51
N ILE A 46 8.41 31.40 15.67
CA ILE A 46 9.19 30.19 15.40
C ILE A 46 8.75 29.04 16.31
N SER A 47 8.60 29.28 17.62
CA SER A 47 8.17 28.24 18.55
C SER A 47 6.76 27.73 18.25
N LEU A 48 5.86 28.61 17.81
CA LEU A 48 4.50 28.25 17.40
C LEU A 48 4.48 27.39 16.12
N ILE A 49 5.29 27.74 15.12
CA ILE A 49 5.43 26.93 13.89
C ILE A 49 5.98 25.55 14.22
N VAL A 50 7.04 25.48 15.03
CA VAL A 50 7.66 24.21 15.44
C VAL A 50 6.67 23.36 16.23
N ALA A 51 5.93 23.96 17.18
CA ALA A 51 4.91 23.25 17.95
C ALA A 51 3.80 22.67 17.07
N LEU A 52 3.34 23.43 16.06
CA LEU A 52 2.34 22.98 15.10
C LEU A 52 2.85 21.78 14.26
N VAL A 53 4.09 21.85 13.78
CA VAL A 53 4.72 20.74 13.05
C VAL A 53 4.80 19.49 13.93
N PHE A 54 5.26 19.64 15.17
CA PHE A 54 5.32 18.51 16.11
C PHE A 54 3.95 17.90 16.35
N LEU A 55 2.91 18.71 16.58
CA LEU A 55 1.54 18.23 16.79
C LEU A 55 1.06 17.40 15.59
N VAL A 56 1.30 17.88 14.37
CA VAL A 56 0.91 17.19 13.14
C VAL A 56 1.68 15.88 12.97
N VAL A 57 2.98 15.86 13.25
CA VAL A 57 3.79 14.64 13.17
C VAL A 57 3.33 13.61 14.20
N PHE A 58 3.07 14.02 15.44
CA PHE A 58 2.54 13.13 16.47
C PHE A 58 1.16 12.59 16.12
N PHE A 59 0.27 13.45 15.61
CA PHE A 59 -1.04 13.02 15.15
C PHE A 59 -0.94 12.03 13.98
N TYR A 60 -0.07 12.30 13.01
CA TYR A 60 0.20 11.41 11.88
C TYR A 60 0.71 10.05 12.35
N ALA A 61 1.70 10.03 13.24
CA ALA A 61 2.25 8.80 13.80
C ALA A 61 1.19 8.00 14.59
N GLY A 62 0.37 8.67 15.39
CA GLY A 62 -0.73 8.05 16.13
C GLY A 62 -1.76 7.40 15.20
N MET A 63 -2.18 8.11 14.15
CA MET A 63 -3.07 7.58 13.13
C MET A 63 -2.45 6.40 12.38
N TYR A 64 -1.15 6.47 12.09
CA TYR A 64 -0.43 5.37 11.44
C TYR A 64 -0.42 4.12 12.31
N VAL A 65 -0.04 4.25 13.59
CA VAL A 65 -0.04 3.13 14.53
C VAL A 65 -1.46 2.57 14.70
N TYR A 66 -2.47 3.42 14.86
CA TYR A 66 -3.87 3.01 15.00
C TYR A 66 -4.35 2.15 13.82
N TRP A 67 -4.11 2.61 12.58
CA TRP A 67 -4.48 1.85 11.38
C TRP A 67 -3.63 0.61 11.18
N SER A 68 -2.35 0.62 11.60
CA SER A 68 -1.47 -0.56 11.50
C SER A 68 -1.96 -1.74 12.35
N ILE A 69 -2.59 -1.44 13.49
CA ILE A 69 -3.10 -2.46 14.41
C ILE A 69 -4.53 -2.88 14.02
N THR A 70 -5.37 -1.91 13.62
CA THR A 70 -6.81 -2.16 13.41
C THR A 70 -7.11 -2.75 12.03
N ASP A 71 -6.49 -2.23 10.97
CA ASP A 71 -6.76 -2.64 9.60
C ASP A 71 -5.57 -2.24 8.68
N PRO A 72 -4.50 -3.04 8.63
CA PRO A 72 -3.30 -2.71 7.86
C PRO A 72 -3.58 -2.60 6.35
N ASN A 73 -4.67 -3.21 5.87
CA ASN A 73 -5.06 -3.11 4.46
C ASN A 73 -5.46 -1.68 4.05
N ARG A 74 -5.84 -0.83 5.01
CA ARG A 74 -6.14 0.59 4.75
C ARG A 74 -4.92 1.47 4.58
N LEU A 75 -3.76 1.02 5.06
CA LEU A 75 -2.48 1.69 4.87
C LEU A 75 -1.89 1.40 3.48
N GLN A 76 -2.28 0.29 2.87
CA GLN A 76 -1.83 -0.10 1.54
C GLN A 76 -2.61 0.65 0.45
N SER A 77 -1.95 0.92 -0.66
CA SER A 77 -2.62 1.47 -1.84
C SER A 77 -3.54 0.40 -2.42
N GLU A 78 -4.72 0.79 -2.94
CA GLU A 78 -5.59 -0.16 -3.64
C GLU A 78 -4.89 -0.81 -4.83
N GLN A 79 -3.94 -0.11 -5.45
CA GLN A 79 -3.08 -0.64 -6.50
C GLN A 79 -2.36 -1.91 -6.05
N TYR A 80 -1.73 -1.88 -4.86
CA TYR A 80 -1.04 -3.04 -4.29
C TYR A 80 -2.01 -4.19 -4.00
N ASN A 81 -3.21 -3.89 -3.52
CA ASN A 81 -4.23 -4.92 -3.26
C ASN A 81 -4.77 -5.57 -4.54
N ILE A 82 -4.91 -4.80 -5.62
CA ILE A 82 -5.34 -5.32 -6.93
C ILE A 82 -4.23 -6.17 -7.54
N GLU A 83 -2.97 -5.70 -7.51
CA GLU A 83 -1.82 -6.46 -8.01
C GLU A 83 -1.63 -7.77 -7.25
N THR A 84 -1.76 -7.76 -5.91
CA THR A 84 -1.67 -8.98 -5.10
C THR A 84 -2.77 -9.98 -5.47
N LYS A 85 -3.99 -9.49 -5.72
CA LYS A 85 -5.12 -10.34 -6.16
C LYS A 85 -4.97 -10.84 -7.60
N GLU A 86 -4.43 -10.03 -8.51
CA GLU A 86 -4.13 -10.45 -9.88
C GLU A 86 -3.01 -11.50 -9.91
N MET A 87 -1.97 -11.34 -9.11
CA MET A 87 -0.91 -12.35 -8.96
C MET A 87 -1.47 -13.65 -8.39
N ALA A 88 -2.35 -13.57 -7.38
CA ALA A 88 -3.00 -14.75 -6.81
C ALA A 88 -3.93 -15.47 -7.82
N LEU A 89 -4.56 -14.74 -8.76
CA LEU A 89 -5.42 -15.31 -9.79
C LEU A 89 -4.66 -15.84 -11.01
N ARG A 90 -3.45 -15.33 -11.29
CA ARG A 90 -2.60 -15.79 -12.39
C ARG A 90 -1.88 -17.11 -12.10
N ILE A 91 -1.78 -17.49 -10.84
CA ILE A 91 -1.33 -18.83 -10.46
C ILE A 91 -2.57 -19.71 -10.58
N GLU A 92 -2.77 -20.33 -11.75
CA GLU A 92 -3.86 -21.30 -11.86
C GLU A 92 -3.58 -22.48 -10.91
N PRO A 93 -4.60 -23.03 -10.23
CA PRO A 93 -4.42 -24.19 -9.35
C PRO A 93 -3.77 -25.39 -10.07
N SER A 94 -3.93 -25.47 -11.39
CA SER A 94 -3.30 -26.48 -12.26
C SER A 94 -1.78 -26.44 -12.20
N ASP A 95 -1.15 -25.27 -12.25
CA ASP A 95 0.31 -25.12 -12.24
C ASP A 95 0.91 -25.54 -10.88
N ILE A 96 0.16 -25.31 -9.79
CA ILE A 96 0.56 -25.76 -8.44
C ILE A 96 0.41 -27.27 -8.31
N ILE A 97 -0.68 -27.86 -8.84
CA ILE A 97 -0.91 -29.30 -8.80
C ILE A 97 0.16 -30.04 -9.61
N GLU A 98 0.49 -29.56 -10.81
CA GLU A 98 1.52 -30.15 -11.68
C GLU A 98 2.93 -30.06 -11.06
N ALA A 99 3.22 -28.97 -10.34
CA ALA A 99 4.48 -28.83 -9.59
C ALA A 99 4.57 -29.76 -8.37
N ILE A 100 3.45 -30.00 -7.68
CA ILE A 100 3.39 -30.94 -6.54
C ILE A 100 3.53 -32.38 -7.04
N GLU A 101 2.89 -32.72 -8.15
CA GLU A 101 2.88 -34.07 -8.73
C GLU A 101 4.28 -34.45 -9.23
N ASN A 102 4.96 -33.58 -9.97
CA ASN A 102 6.37 -33.77 -10.38
C ASN A 102 7.31 -33.94 -9.18
N LYS A 103 7.09 -33.20 -8.08
CA LYS A 103 7.93 -33.30 -6.90
C LYS A 103 7.70 -34.61 -6.12
N ALA A 104 6.48 -35.15 -6.15
CA ALA A 104 6.15 -36.44 -5.56
C ALA A 104 6.82 -37.60 -6.32
N GLU A 105 6.85 -37.56 -7.65
CA GLU A 105 7.54 -38.55 -8.48
C GLU A 105 9.07 -38.59 -8.23
N ILE A 106 9.69 -37.44 -8.04
CA ILE A 106 11.14 -37.37 -7.75
C ILE A 106 11.45 -38.02 -6.39
N ILE A 107 10.56 -37.85 -5.40
CA ILE A 107 10.75 -38.42 -4.05
C ILE A 107 10.51 -39.93 -4.04
N THR A 108 9.58 -40.45 -4.85
CA THR A 108 9.34 -41.89 -4.95
C THR A 108 10.45 -42.61 -5.72
N MET A 109 11.00 -42.01 -6.79
CA MET A 109 12.16 -42.55 -7.50
C MET A 109 13.42 -42.66 -6.63
N ASN A 110 13.63 -41.72 -5.70
CA ASN A 110 14.80 -41.70 -4.83
C ASN A 110 14.71 -42.63 -3.60
N LYS A 111 13.58 -43.33 -3.42
CA LYS A 111 13.32 -44.26 -2.31
C LYS A 111 13.42 -45.74 -2.70
N THR A 112 13.64 -46.03 -3.99
CA THR A 112 13.71 -47.38 -4.56
C THR A 112 15.14 -47.89 -4.78
N ASP A 113 16.15 -47.10 -4.42
CA ASP A 113 17.56 -47.52 -4.31
C ASP A 113 17.94 -47.74 -2.83
#